data_AF-A0A2D0HFC6-F1
#
_entry.id   AF-A0A2D0HFC6-F1
#
_cell.length_a   1.000
_cell.length_b   1.000
_cell.length_c   1.000
_cell.angle_alpha   90.00
_cell.angle_beta   90.00
_cell.angle_gamma   90.00
#
_symmetry.space_group_name_H-M   'P 1'
#
loop_
_entity.id
_entity.type
_entity.pdbx_description
1 polymer ?
#
loop_
_entity_poly.entity_id
_entity_poly.type
_entity_poly.pdbx_seq_one_letter_code
_entity_poly.pdbx_strand_id
1 'polypeptide(L)' 'MKFQIECNTGDISKICLICQENFQTDEARLIVCNDQGEDYGDICHQCIAKGGNWIQFQLQKFSQKLLA' A
#
# COMPACT_ATOMS: atom_id res chain seq x y z
N MET A 1 -3.68 -8.11 -7.80
CA MET A 1 -3.57 -7.14 -6.69
C MET A 1 -4.78 -6.23 -6.75
N LYS A 2 -5.40 -5.99 -5.59
CA LYS A 2 -6.53 -5.09 -5.37
C LYS A 2 -6.16 -4.05 -4.31
N PHE A 3 -6.99 -3.01 -4.23
CA PHE A 3 -6.92 -2.01 -3.18
C PHE A 3 -8.05 -2.22 -2.18
N GLN A 4 -7.71 -2.18 -0.91
CA GLN A 4 -8.65 -2.13 0.20
C GLN A 4 -8.43 -0.83 0.98
N ILE A 5 -9.52 -0.22 1.43
CA ILE A 5 -9.47 0.92 2.35
C ILE A 5 -9.95 0.43 3.70
N GLU A 6 -9.13 0.61 4.72
CA GLU A 6 -9.52 0.37 6.11
C GLU A 6 -9.51 1.69 6.87
N CYS A 7 -10.61 1.98 7.56
CA CYS A 7 -10.67 3.07 8.51
C CYS A 7 -10.29 2.52 9.89
N ASN A 8 -9.24 3.06 10.51
CA ASN A 8 -8.84 2.63 11.85
C ASN A 8 -9.25 3.66 12.90
N THR A 9 -9.29 3.22 14.14
CA THR A 9 -9.23 4.10 15.31
C THR A 9 -7.87 3.91 15.99
N GLY A 10 -6.91 4.81 15.73
CA GLY A 10 -5.61 4.87 16.41
C GLY A 10 -4.39 4.98 15.51
N ASP A 11 -3.31 5.55 16.05
CA ASP A 11 -2.03 5.74 15.35
C ASP A 11 -1.31 4.39 15.17
N ILE A 12 -1.10 3.99 13.91
CA ILE A 12 -0.36 2.77 13.58
C ILE A 12 0.88 3.12 12.77
N SER A 13 2.06 2.82 13.31
CA SER A 13 3.30 2.90 12.56
C SER A 13 3.37 1.77 11.53
N LYS A 14 3.52 2.13 10.26
CA LYS A 14 3.63 1.19 9.13
C LYS A 14 4.84 1.49 8.28
N ILE A 15 5.27 0.51 7.49
CA ILE A 15 6.28 0.67 6.44
C ILE A 15 5.55 0.68 5.10
N CYS A 16 5.81 1.67 4.27
CA CYS A 16 5.21 1.77 2.95
C CYS A 16 5.72 0.66 2.03
N LEU A 17 4.80 -0.11 1.43
CA LEU A 17 5.12 -1.16 0.46
C LEU A 17 5.97 -0.64 -0.71
N ILE A 18 5.76 0.61 -1.13
CA ILE A 18 6.42 1.19 -2.31
C ILE A 18 7.77 1.82 -1.98
N CYS A 19 7.81 2.79 -1.05
CA CYS A 19 9.04 3.54 -0.76
C CYS A 19 9.86 2.98 0.41
N GLN A 20 9.33 1.99 1.15
CA GLN A 20 9.98 1.37 2.31
C GLN A 20 10.27 2.35 3.46
N GLU A 21 9.66 3.54 3.45
CA GLU A 21 9.73 4.50 4.55
C GLU A 21 8.64 4.23 5.59
N ASN A 22 8.97 4.52 6.85
CA ASN A 22 8.00 4.50 7.94
C ASN A 22 7.02 5.66 7.79
N PHE A 23 5.75 5.40 8.07
CA PHE A 23 4.71 6.43 8.10
C PHE A 23 3.67 6.13 9.18
N GLN A 24 3.02 7.19 9.64
CA GLN A 24 1.85 7.13 10.52
C GLN A 24 0.58 7.29 9.68
N THR A 25 -0.51 6.72 10.20
CA THR A 25 -1.82 6.78 9.59
C THR A 25 -2.88 6.84 10.69
N ASP A 26 -3.71 7.86 10.58
CA ASP A 26 -4.46 8.41 11.70
C ASP A 26 -5.96 8.04 11.56
N GLU A 27 -6.41 7.85 10.31
CA GLU A 27 -7.84 7.71 9.97
C GLU A 27 -8.10 6.57 8.99
N ALA A 28 -7.42 6.55 7.84
CA ALA A 28 -7.64 5.56 6.79
C ALA A 28 -6.34 5.10 6.13
N ARG A 29 -6.28 3.81 5.81
CA ARG A 29 -5.15 3.15 5.15
C ARG A 29 -5.55 2.61 3.80
N LEU A 30 -4.66 2.78 2.82
CA LEU A 30 -4.74 2.11 1.53
C LEU A 30 -3.86 0.86 1.57
N ILE A 31 -4.48 -0.30 1.49
CA ILE A 31 -3.85 -1.61 1.62
C ILE A 31 -3.84 -2.29 0.25
N VAL A 32 -2.72 -2.92 -0.10
CA VAL A 32 -2.61 -3.75 -1.30
C VAL A 32 -2.81 -5.20 -0.89
N CYS A 33 -3.82 -5.86 -1.46
CA CYS A 33 -4.15 -7.24 -1.13
C CYS A 33 -4.32 -8.11 -2.38
N ASN A 34 -4.36 -9.43 -2.20
CA ASN A 34 -4.73 -10.38 -3.25
C ASN A 34 -6.25 -10.51 -3.40
N ASP A 35 -6.71 -11.40 -4.28
CA ASP A 35 -8.14 -11.58 -4.55
C ASP A 35 -8.91 -12.21 -3.38
N GLN A 36 -8.20 -12.84 -2.45
CA GLN A 36 -8.69 -13.45 -1.23
C GLN A 36 -8.66 -12.50 -0.03
N GLY A 37 -8.08 -11.30 -0.19
CA GLY A 37 -7.93 -10.30 0.87
C GLY A 37 -6.67 -10.46 1.73
N GLU A 38 -5.72 -11.33 1.35
CA GLU A 38 -4.42 -11.41 2.04
C GLU A 38 -3.58 -10.16 1.74
N ASP A 39 -3.04 -9.56 2.80
CA ASP A 39 -2.32 -8.29 2.78
C ASP A 39 -0.88 -8.44 2.27
N TYR A 40 -0.49 -7.59 1.32
CA TYR A 40 0.90 -7.40 0.88
C TYR A 40 1.58 -6.19 1.54
N GLY A 41 0.82 -5.19 1.98
CA GLY A 41 1.28 -4.03 2.72
C GLY A 41 0.48 -2.75 2.45
N ASP A 42 0.71 -1.75 3.29
CA ASP A 42 0.09 -0.43 3.21
C ASP A 42 0.87 0.56 2.30
N ILE A 43 0.19 1.55 1.72
CA ILE A 43 0.78 2.64 0.93
C ILE A 43 0.70 3.96 1.71
N CYS A 44 1.83 4.66 1.84
CA CYS A 44 1.88 5.97 2.52
C CYS A 44 1.24 7.10 1.71
N HIS A 45 0.82 8.17 2.38
CA HIS A 45 0.18 9.35 1.77
C HIS A 45 1.03 10.00 0.67
N GLN A 46 2.37 10.02 0.81
CA GLN A 46 3.27 10.59 -0.19
C GLN A 46 3.27 9.79 -1.50
N CYS A 47 3.16 8.46 -1.41
CA CYS A 47 3.05 7.60 -2.57
C CYS A 47 1.64 7.68 -3.19
N ILE A 48 0.59 7.80 -2.36
CA ILE A 48 -0.79 8.02 -2.83
C ILE A 48 -0.89 9.32 -3.64
N ALA A 49 -0.27 10.40 -3.16
CA ALA A 49 -0.30 11.71 -3.81
C ALA A 49 0.32 11.74 -5.23
N LYS A 50 1.14 10.74 -5.59
CA LYS A 50 1.69 10.61 -6.95
C LYS A 50 0.68 10.07 -7.98
N GLY A 51 -0.49 9.60 -7.51
CA GLY A 51 -1.62 9.21 -8.35
C GLY A 51 -1.61 7.75 -8.79
N GLY A 52 -2.79 7.26 -9.19
CA GLY A 52 -3.06 5.85 -9.47
C GLY A 52 -2.17 5.22 -10.54
N ASN A 53 -1.88 5.94 -11.63
CA ASN A 53 -1.01 5.43 -12.70
C ASN A 53 0.42 5.16 -12.20
N TRP A 54 0.95 6.06 -11.36
CA TRP A 54 2.27 5.88 -10.78
C TRP A 54 2.30 4.70 -9.82
N ILE A 55 1.27 4.56 -8.97
CA ILE A 55 1.13 3.43 -8.04
C ILE A 55 1.06 2.11 -8.81
N GLN A 56 0.22 2.03 -9.85
CA GLN A 56 0.09 0.83 -10.68
C GLN A 56 1.44 0.40 -11.28
N PHE A 57 2.22 1.35 -11.79
CA PHE A 57 3.55 1.06 -12.32
C PHE A 57 4.51 0.50 -11.25
N GLN A 58 4.48 1.02 -10.03
CA GLN A 58 5.29 0.47 -8.92
C GLN A 58 4.83 -0.94 -8.54
N LEU A 59 3.53 -1.19 -8.46
CA LEU A 59 2.98 -2.50 -8.11
C LEU A 59 3.25 -3.57 -9.18
N GLN A 60 3.28 -3.19 -10.46
CA GLN A 60 3.71 -4.11 -11.53
C GLN A 60 5.16 -4.58 -11.35
N LYS A 61 6.07 -3.66 -10.99
CA LYS A 61 7.47 -4.02 -10.68
C LYS A 61 7.56 -4.93 -9.46
N PHE A 62 6.76 -4.65 -8.43
CA PHE A 62 6.68 -5.49 -7.24
C PHE A 62 6.17 -6.90 -7.57
N SER A 63 5.11 -7.01 -8.37
CA SER A 63 4.55 -8.31 -8.79
C SER A 63 5.54 -9.15 -9.59
N GLN A 64 6.38 -8.53 -10.43
CA GLN A 64 7.43 -9.24 -11.16
C GLN A 64 8.48 -9.87 -10.23
N LYS A 65 8.78 -9.22 -9.10
CA LYS A 65 9.72 -9.76 -8.09
C LYS A 65 9.14 -10.93 -7.29
N LEU A 66 7.82 -11.01 -7.13
CA LEU A 66 7.18 -12.12 -6.43
C LEU A 66 7.14 -13.42 -7.25
N LEU A 67 7.26 -13.31 -8.57
CA LEU A 67 7.20 -14.44 -9.51
C LEU A 67 8.60 -14.94 -9.94
N ALA A 68 9.65 -14.29 -9.48
CA ALA A 68 11.05 -14.62 -9.76
C ALA A 68 11.68 -15.36 -8.56
#